data_AF-A0AAD5NNL4-F1
#
_entry.id   AF-A0AAD5NNL4-F1
#
_cell.length_a   1.000
_cell.length_b   1.000
_cell.length_c   1.000
_cell.angle_alpha   90.00
_cell.angle_beta   90.00
_cell.angle_gamma   90.00
#
_symmetry.space_group_name_H-M   'P 1'
#
loop_
_entity.id
_entity.type
_entity.pdbx_description
1 polymer ?
#
loop_
_entity_poly.entity_id
_entity_poly.type
_entity_poly.pdbx_seq_one_letter_code
_entity_poly.pdbx_strand_id
1 'polypeptide(L)'
;MGTMPEAYPHLMLNNFKTKVSLSLLANSCTYWTMDSVLEKFVTISFLHHIYEKSGGPKSIELKEIGPRFELRLYQVKLGTVYQSEAQVEWVIRPYMNTSKKRKFLGD
;
A
#
# COMPACT_ATOMS: atom_id res chain seq x y z
N MET A 1 26.34 -2.21 3.09
CA MET A 1 25.05 -1.80 2.50
C MET A 1 25.29 -1.60 1.02
N GLY A 2 24.68 -2.42 0.16
CA GLY A 2 24.89 -2.38 -1.29
C GLY A 2 24.13 -1.21 -1.94
N THR A 3 24.49 -0.88 -3.18
CA THR A 3 23.82 0.13 -3.99
C THR A 3 22.39 -0.33 -4.32
N MET A 4 21.40 0.55 -4.14
CA MET A 4 20.02 0.30 -4.52
C MET A 4 19.86 0.44 -6.04
N PRO A 5 19.21 -0.50 -6.75
CA PRO A 5 18.90 -0.28 -8.15
C PRO A 5 17.86 0.85 -8.31
N GLU A 6 18.12 1.77 -9.24
CA GLU A 6 17.25 2.91 -9.56
C GLU A 6 16.31 2.64 -10.75
N ALA A 7 16.12 1.37 -11.11
CA ALA A 7 15.18 1.00 -12.16
C ALA A 7 13.73 1.29 -11.74
N TYR A 8 12.85 1.51 -12.72
CA TYR A 8 11.42 1.68 -12.45
C TYR A 8 10.85 0.39 -11.83
N PRO A 9 10.29 0.46 -10.61
CA PRO A 9 9.76 -0.71 -9.93
C PRO A 9 8.42 -1.16 -10.55
N HIS A 10 8.13 -2.44 -10.42
CA HIS A 10 6.86 -3.06 -10.75
C HIS A 10 5.97 -3.16 -9.49
N LEU A 11 4.87 -2.41 -9.45
CA LEU A 11 3.97 -2.42 -8.30
C LEU A 11 3.04 -3.65 -8.32
N MET A 12 3.07 -4.47 -7.27
CA MET A 12 2.09 -5.53 -7.05
C MET A 12 1.12 -5.15 -5.93
N LEU A 13 -0.17 -5.07 -6.25
CA LEU A 13 -1.24 -4.71 -5.32
C LEU A 13 -2.10 -5.95 -5.04
N ASN A 14 -2.17 -6.38 -3.78
CA ASN A 14 -2.96 -7.55 -3.40
C ASN A 14 -4.14 -7.17 -2.51
N ASN A 15 -5.34 -7.65 -2.85
CA ASN A 15 -6.61 -7.50 -2.11
C ASN A 15 -7.27 -6.10 -2.04
N PHE A 16 -6.87 -5.14 -2.87
CA PHE A 16 -7.55 -3.84 -3.00
C PHE A 16 -8.88 -3.97 -3.76
N LYS A 17 -9.99 -4.24 -3.06
CA LYS A 17 -11.32 -4.44 -3.68
C LYS A 17 -12.32 -3.32 -3.41
N THR A 18 -12.16 -2.56 -2.33
CA THR A 18 -13.14 -1.55 -1.92
C THR A 18 -12.98 -0.24 -2.70
N LYS A 19 -14.06 0.55 -2.79
CA LYS A 19 -14.02 1.87 -3.44
C LYS A 19 -12.98 2.81 -2.81
N VAL A 20 -12.83 2.74 -1.48
CA VAL A 20 -11.86 3.55 -0.73
C VAL A 20 -10.43 3.12 -1.08
N SER A 21 -10.18 1.82 -1.22
CA SER A 21 -8.85 1.31 -1.55
C SER A 21 -8.47 1.62 -3.00
N LEU A 22 -9.43 1.61 -3.93
CA LEU A 22 -9.24 2.09 -5.31
C LEU A 22 -8.96 3.61 -5.38
N SER A 23 -9.66 4.42 -4.58
CA SER A 23 -9.42 5.87 -4.49
C SER A 23 -8.00 6.18 -3.97
N LEU A 24 -7.55 5.43 -2.96
CA LEU A 24 -6.16 5.50 -2.47
C LEU A 24 -5.14 5.17 -3.54
N LEU A 25 -5.38 4.11 -4.33
CA LEU A 25 -4.48 3.73 -5.42
C LEU A 25 -4.39 4.81 -6.49
N ALA A 26 -5.53 5.35 -6.92
CA ALA A 26 -5.55 6.41 -7.93
C ALA A 26 -4.75 7.66 -7.50
N ASN A 27 -4.80 8.01 -6.21
CA ASN A 27 -4.11 9.17 -5.67
C ASN A 27 -2.63 8.93 -5.33
N SER A 28 -2.22 7.69 -5.05
CA SER A 28 -0.84 7.36 -4.63
C SER A 28 0.04 6.80 -5.76
N CYS A 29 -0.51 6.08 -6.74
CA CYS A 29 0.26 5.41 -7.79
C CYS A 29 0.94 6.35 -8.79
N THR A 30 0.65 7.65 -8.79
CA THR A 30 1.39 8.61 -9.64
C THR A 30 2.74 9.02 -9.05
N TYR A 31 3.02 8.73 -7.77
CA TYR A 31 4.23 9.22 -7.09
C TYR A 31 5.02 8.17 -6.32
N TRP A 32 4.48 6.97 -6.03
CA TRP A 32 5.12 5.99 -5.14
C TRP A 32 5.82 4.87 -5.91
N THR A 33 7.16 4.81 -5.81
CA THR A 33 8.03 3.78 -6.39
C THR A 33 8.22 2.59 -5.42
N MET A 34 7.19 1.77 -5.16
CA MET A 34 7.28 0.65 -4.19
C MET A 34 6.76 -0.69 -4.73
N ASP A 35 7.65 -1.66 -4.96
CA ASP A 35 7.39 -2.91 -5.70
C ASP A 35 6.25 -3.82 -5.17
N SER A 36 5.93 -3.83 -3.88
CA SER A 36 4.82 -4.68 -3.42
C SER A 36 4.05 -4.11 -2.22
N VAL A 37 2.73 -4.13 -2.37
CA VAL A 37 1.75 -3.63 -1.40
C VAL A 37 0.81 -4.79 -1.06
N LEU A 38 1.01 -5.37 0.12
CA LEU A 38 0.21 -6.47 0.64
C LEU A 38 -0.76 -5.95 1.70
N GLU A 39 -2.05 -6.23 1.56
CA GLU A 39 -3.02 -5.91 2.61
C GLU A 39 -3.16 -7.05 3.63
N LYS A 40 -3.12 -6.70 4.92
CA LYS A 40 -3.54 -7.55 6.04
C LYS A 40 -4.60 -6.84 6.89
N PHE A 41 -5.86 -7.24 6.74
CA PHE A 41 -7.08 -6.93 7.53
C PHE A 41 -7.43 -5.44 7.80
N VAL A 42 -6.48 -4.53 8.05
CA VAL A 42 -6.62 -3.06 8.15
C VAL A 42 -5.27 -2.35 7.84
N THR A 43 -4.18 -3.11 7.72
CA THR A 43 -2.81 -2.62 7.60
C THR A 43 -2.29 -2.93 6.19
N ILE A 44 -1.59 -1.97 5.62
CA ILE A 44 -0.93 -2.07 4.33
C ILE A 44 0.55 -2.35 4.60
N SER A 45 1.03 -3.52 4.21
CA SER A 45 2.42 -3.91 4.30
C SER A 45 3.13 -3.54 2.99
N PHE A 46 4.19 -2.74 3.09
CA PHE A 46 5.08 -2.42 1.98
C PHE A 46 6.33 -3.28 2.08
N LEU A 47 6.63 -3.94 0.98
CA LEU A 47 7.80 -4.80 0.84
C LEU A 47 8.52 -4.43 -0.46
N HIS A 48 9.85 -4.40 -0.42
CA HIS A 48 10.68 -4.09 -1.59
C HIS A 48 11.59 -5.28 -1.89
N HIS A 49 11.29 -5.95 -3.01
CA HIS A 49 11.99 -7.15 -3.46
C HIS A 49 12.55 -6.94 -4.86
N ILE A 50 13.77 -7.43 -5.07
CA ILE A 50 14.31 -7.69 -6.41
C ILE A 50 14.02 -9.14 -6.74
N TYR A 51 13.74 -9.42 -8.00
CA TYR A 51 13.60 -10.78 -8.48
C TYR A 51 14.75 -11.14 -9.43
N GLU A 52 15.26 -12.35 -9.31
CA GLU A 52 16.18 -12.97 -10.27
C GLU A 52 15.51 -14.17 -10.92
N LYS A 53 15.63 -14.28 -12.25
CA LYS A 53 15.06 -15.39 -13.03
C LYS A 53 16.16 -16.39 -13.37
N SER A 54 16.28 -17.43 -12.55
CA SER A 54 17.27 -18.49 -12.76
C SER A 54 16.75 -19.50 -13.79
N GLY A 55 17.07 -19.31 -15.07
CA GLY A 55 17.03 -20.37 -16.09
C GLY A 55 15.67 -20.92 -16.54
N GLY A 56 14.53 -20.34 -16.13
CA GLY A 56 13.20 -20.77 -16.63
C GLY A 56 12.01 -19.97 -16.08
N PRO A 57 10.79 -20.18 -16.63
CA PRO A 57 9.59 -19.41 -16.23
C PRO A 57 9.03 -19.78 -14.84
N LYS A 58 9.49 -20.87 -14.22
CA LYS A 58 9.00 -21.37 -12.92
C LYS A 58 9.92 -21.10 -11.73
N SER A 59 11.14 -20.63 -11.97
CA SER A 59 12.16 -20.38 -10.95
C SER A 59 12.43 -18.88 -10.85
N ILE A 60 11.62 -18.21 -10.03
CA ILE A 60 11.81 -16.81 -9.67
C ILE A 60 12.25 -16.78 -8.21
N GLU A 61 13.45 -16.24 -7.97
CA GLU A 61 13.99 -16.04 -6.63
C GLU A 61 13.78 -14.58 -6.25
N LEU A 62 13.14 -14.34 -5.09
CA LEU A 62 12.90 -13.00 -4.56
C LEU A 62 13.90 -12.69 -3.46
N LYS A 63 14.62 -11.59 -3.61
CA LYS A 63 15.55 -11.07 -2.61
C LYS A 63 15.05 -9.73 -2.10
N GLU A 64 14.84 -9.65 -0.79
CA GLU A 64 14.50 -8.38 -0.16
C GLU A 64 15.72 -7.46 -0.09
N ILE A 65 15.53 -6.19 -0.48
CA ILE A 65 16.60 -5.19 -0.48
C ILE A 65 16.26 -3.94 0.32
N GLY A 66 14.97 -3.66 0.50
CA GLY A 66 14.50 -2.44 1.14
C GLY A 66 13.90 -2.66 2.52
N PRO A 67 13.52 -1.55 3.19
CA PRO A 67 12.87 -1.59 4.48
C PRO A 67 11.45 -2.18 4.38
N ARG A 68 11.05 -2.89 5.44
CA ARG A 68 9.68 -3.36 5.65
C ARG A 68 8.88 -2.33 6.42
N PHE A 69 7.73 -1.94 5.89
CA PHE A 69 6.81 -1.05 6.61
C PHE A 69 5.42 -1.64 6.67
N GLU A 70 4.76 -1.41 7.80
CA GLU A 70 3.34 -1.67 7.98
C GLU A 70 2.66 -0.35 8.30
N LEU A 71 1.80 0.11 7.39
CA LEU A 71 1.09 1.37 7.51
C LEU A 71 -0.39 1.10 7.77
N ARG A 72 -0.96 1.83 8.73
CA ARG A 72 -2.40 1.81 8.97
C ARG A 72 -3.00 3.14 8.54
N LEU A 73 -3.97 3.08 7.63
CA LEU A 73 -4.66 4.28 7.18
C LEU A 73 -5.51 4.87 8.31
N TYR A 74 -5.30 6.14 8.60
CA TYR A 74 -6.07 6.88 9.61
C TYR A 74 -7.14 7.77 8.99
N GLN A 75 -6.78 8.55 7.97
CA GLN A 75 -7.67 9.54 7.36
C GLN A 75 -7.28 9.79 5.91
N VAL A 76 -8.28 10.03 5.06
CA VAL A 76 -8.15 10.50 3.68
C VAL A 76 -8.90 11.83 3.56
N LYS A 77 -8.20 12.89 3.17
CA LYS A 77 -8.75 14.22 2.88
C LYS A 77 -8.54 14.55 1.40
N LEU A 78 -9.53 15.19 0.79
CA LEU A 78 -9.47 15.67 -0.59
C LEU A 78 -8.83 17.07 -0.66
N GLY A 79 -7.59 17.19 -0.20
CA GLY A 79 -6.88 18.46 -0.15
C GLY A 79 -5.41 18.28 0.17
N THR A 80 -4.68 19.39 0.20
CA THR A 80 -3.26 19.39 0.57
C THR A 80 -3.09 19.28 2.08
N VAL A 81 -1.91 18.88 2.52
CA VAL A 81 -1.58 18.71 3.95
C VAL A 81 -1.80 20.00 4.75
N TYR A 82 -1.62 21.17 4.12
CA TYR A 82 -1.77 22.48 4.75
C TYR A 82 -3.23 22.93 4.90
N GLN A 83 -4.16 22.34 4.13
CA GLN A 83 -5.56 22.72 4.16
C GLN A 83 -6.31 21.94 5.25
N SER A 84 -6.43 22.55 6.43
CA SER A 84 -7.11 21.94 7.59
C SER A 84 -8.58 21.63 7.31
N GLU A 85 -9.26 22.54 6.60
CA GLU A 85 -10.70 22.52 6.29
C GLU A 85 -11.08 21.65 5.08
N ALA A 86 -10.12 20.94 4.48
CA ALA A 86 -10.41 20.08 3.33
C ALA A 86 -11.41 18.97 3.69
N GLN A 87 -12.28 18.64 2.73
CA GLN A 87 -13.32 17.63 2.90
C GLN A 87 -12.71 16.26 3.21
N VAL A 88 -13.25 15.61 4.24
CA VAL A 88 -12.83 14.25 4.65
C VAL A 88 -13.59 13.22 3.83
N GLU A 89 -12.88 12.44 3.02
CA GLU A 89 -13.46 11.33 2.26
C GLU A 89 -13.66 10.10 3.15
N TRP A 90 -12.64 9.78 3.95
CA TRP A 90 -12.67 8.62 4.84
C TRP A 90 -11.88 8.87 6.12
N VAL A 91 -12.35 8.31 7.24
CA VAL A 91 -11.69 8.40 8.55
C VAL A 91 -11.93 7.14 9.35
N ILE A 92 -10.89 6.67 10.05
CA ILE A 92 -11.01 5.58 10.99
C ILE A 92 -11.73 6.05 12.27
N ARG A 93 -12.78 5.35 12.68
CA ARG A 93 -13.58 5.68 13.87
C ARG A 93 -13.53 4.56 14.90
N PRO A 94 -12.45 4.43 15.67
CA PRO A 94 -12.19 3.26 16.52
C PRO A 94 -13.22 3.09 17.66
N TYR A 95 -13.84 4.18 18.10
CA TYR A 95 -14.76 4.20 19.25
C TYR A 95 -16.22 3.86 18.88
N MET A 96 -16.51 3.48 17.64
CA MET A 96 -17.84 2.99 17.27
C MET A 96 -17.97 1.49 17.57
N ASN A 97 -19.11 1.06 18.13
CA ASN A 97 -19.38 -0.36 18.45
C ASN A 97 -19.19 -1.32 17.26
N THR A 98 -19.46 -0.85 16.04
CA THR A 98 -19.31 -1.65 14.81
C THR A 98 -17.93 -1.52 14.16
N SER A 99 -17.04 -0.67 14.67
CA SER A 99 -15.74 -0.39 14.04
C SER A 99 -14.85 -1.63 13.95
N LYS A 100 -14.91 -2.53 14.93
CA LYS A 100 -14.11 -3.78 14.94
C LYS A 100 -14.63 -4.83 13.93
N LYS A 101 -15.88 -4.69 13.49
CA LYS A 101 -16.54 -5.65 12.58
C LYS A 101 -16.45 -5.23 11.11
N ARG A 102 -16.15 -3.96 10.83
CA ARG A 102 -16.11 -3.40 9.47
C ARG A 102 -14.71 -3.57 8.88
N LYS A 103 -14.65 -4.16 7.70
CA LYS A 103 -13.46 -4.17 6.84
C LYS A 103 -13.60 -3.08 5.79
N PHE A 104 -12.58 -2.24 5.64
CA PHE A 104 -12.65 -1.03 4.79
C PHE A 104 -11.73 -1.07 3.57
N LEU A 105 -10.70 -1.93 3.57
CA LEU A 105 -9.66 -1.95 2.53
C LEU A 105 -9.78 -3.22 1.63
N GLY A 106 -10.01 -4.38 2.24
CA GLY A 106 -10.24 -5.67 1.58
C GLY A 106 -11.13 -6.63 2.38
N ASP A 107 -11.41 -7.82 1.80
CA ASP A 107 -12.37 -8.81 2.30
C ASP A 107 -11.95 -9.64 3.52
#